data_AF-A0A372JGP4-F1
#
_entry.id   AF-A0A372JGP4-F1
#
_cell.length_a   1.000
_cell.length_b   1.000
_cell.length_c   1.000
_cell.angle_alpha   90.00
_cell.angle_beta   90.00
_cell.angle_gamma   90.00
#
_symmetry.space_group_name_H-M   'P 1'
#
loop_
_entity.id
_entity.type
_entity.pdbx_description
1 polymer ?
#
loop_
_entity_poly.entity_id
_entity_poly.type
_entity_poly.pdbx_seq_one_letter_code
_entity_poly.pdbx_strand_id
1 'polypeptide(L)'
;MLRFTTRQDALLAALAFAGGVLLLYAHGYVRWSEHGWSAPVPLRAVPLAVMCAGMLFRRTAPMTGLAVSSVGNAAELLLGPGLGGAIVYTDALYAATLYGPRAAVRWLLGAAVGGSLAVAAGAAL
;
A
#
# COMPACT_ATOMS: atom_id res chain seq x y z
N MET A 1 9.33 18.91 15.41
CA MET A 1 10.29 18.77 14.30
C MET A 1 10.23 17.33 13.78
N LEU A 2 9.53 17.09 12.67
CA LEU A 2 9.57 15.79 11.98
C LEU A 2 10.96 15.66 11.34
N ARG A 3 11.83 14.80 11.88
CA ARG A 3 13.06 14.42 11.17
C ARG A 3 12.65 13.55 10.00
N PHE A 4 12.92 13.98 8.77
CA PHE A 4 12.74 13.13 7.61
C PHE A 4 13.88 12.10 7.52
N THR A 5 13.50 10.85 7.19
CA THR A 5 14.25 9.79 6.50
C THR A 5 15.75 9.66 6.78
N THR A 6 16.15 8.52 7.34
CA THR A 6 17.57 8.10 7.25
C THR A 6 17.88 7.67 5.81
N ARG A 7 19.14 7.81 5.35
CA ARG A 7 19.56 7.35 4.00
C ARG A 7 19.12 5.90 3.72
N GLN A 8 19.09 5.08 4.77
CA GLN A 8 18.63 3.70 4.70
C GLN A 8 17.14 3.57 4.34
N ASP A 9 16.26 4.41 4.88
CA ASP A 9 14.83 4.36 4.58
C ASP A 9 14.57 4.76 3.11
N ALA A 10 15.34 5.72 2.58
CA ALA A 10 15.28 6.08 1.16
C ALA A 10 15.76 4.94 0.25
N LEU A 11 16.83 4.23 0.64
CA LEU A 11 17.32 3.07 -0.10
C LEU A 11 16.29 1.93 -0.10
N LEU A 12 15.66 1.66 1.04
CA LEU A 12 14.58 0.67 1.13
C LEU A 12 13.39 1.07 0.26
N ALA A 13 13.01 2.36 0.26
CA ALA A 13 11.95 2.88 -0.58
C ALA A 13 12.23 2.68 -2.07
N ALA A 14 13.45 3.01 -2.50
CA ALA A 14 13.88 2.84 -3.89
C ALA A 14 13.94 1.35 -4.29
N LEU A 15 14.46 0.47 -3.43
CA LEU A 15 14.54 -0.96 -3.69
C LEU A 15 13.15 -1.61 -3.78
N ALA A 16 12.22 -1.25 -2.89
CA ALA A 16 10.86 -1.79 -2.97
C ALA A 16 10.13 -1.26 -4.21
N PHE A 17 10.35 0.00 -4.60
CA PHE A 17 9.81 0.53 -5.84
C PHE A 17 10.35 -0.22 -7.06
N ALA A 18 11.68 -0.41 -7.14
CA ALA A 18 12.31 -1.18 -8.21
C ALA A 18 11.80 -2.63 -8.27
N GLY A 19 11.67 -3.30 -7.12
CA GLY A 19 11.12 -4.65 -7.02
C GLY A 19 9.64 -4.71 -7.40
N GLY A 20 8.84 -3.74 -6.98
CA GLY A 20 7.43 -3.63 -7.35
C GLY A 20 7.24 -3.37 -8.85
N VAL A 21 8.06 -2.51 -9.44
CA VAL A 21 8.09 -2.30 -10.90
C VAL A 21 8.47 -3.59 -11.63
N LEU A 22 9.45 -4.35 -11.13
CA LEU A 22 9.78 -5.66 -11.69
C LEU A 22 8.59 -6.62 -11.64
N LEU A 23 7.85 -6.65 -10.52
CA LEU A 23 6.63 -7.46 -10.41
C LEU A 23 5.52 -7.00 -11.37
N LEU A 24 5.40 -5.69 -11.64
CA LEU A 24 4.49 -5.19 -12.67
C LEU A 24 4.90 -5.72 -14.06
N TYR A 25 6.19 -5.71 -14.41
CA TYR A 25 6.65 -6.30 -15.68
C TYR A 25 6.46 -7.82 -15.73
N ALA A 26 6.52 -8.51 -14.58
CA ALA A 26 6.22 -9.94 -14.47
C ALA A 26 4.72 -10.26 -14.42
N HIS A 27 3.83 -9.27 -14.65
CA HIS A 27 2.37 -9.43 -14.57
C HIS A 27 1.85 -9.89 -13.20
N GLY A 28 2.53 -9.53 -12.11
CA GLY A 28 2.12 -9.81 -10.73
C GLY A 28 0.96 -8.94 -10.24
N TYR A 29 -0.09 -8.79 -11.05
CA TYR A 29 -1.28 -8.00 -10.72
C TYR A 29 -2.55 -8.62 -11.31
N VAL A 30 -3.67 -8.37 -10.63
CA VAL A 30 -4.99 -8.78 -11.09
C VAL A 30 -5.42 -7.87 -12.25
N ARG A 31 -5.99 -8.48 -13.30
CA ARG A 31 -6.63 -7.76 -14.41
C ARG A 31 -8.13 -7.83 -14.22
N TRP A 32 -8.79 -6.68 -14.17
CA TRP A 32 -10.25 -6.62 -14.08
C TRP A 32 -10.97 -6.96 -15.40
N SER A 33 -10.26 -7.26 -16.49
CA SER A 33 -10.87 -7.30 -17.83
C SER A 33 -11.47 -8.66 -18.21
N GLU A 34 -12.81 -8.70 -18.19
CA GLU A 34 -13.61 -9.44 -19.18
C GLU A 34 -14.11 -8.49 -20.31
N HIS A 35 -14.24 -7.17 -20.08
CA HIS A 35 -14.95 -6.24 -21.01
C HIS A 35 -14.28 -4.86 -21.27
N GLY A 36 -12.96 -4.77 -21.44
CA GLY A 36 -12.40 -3.75 -22.36
C GLY A 36 -11.59 -2.55 -21.85
N TRP A 37 -11.02 -2.56 -20.64
CA TRP A 37 -9.91 -1.63 -20.32
C TRP A 37 -8.85 -2.30 -19.45
N SER A 38 -7.60 -2.27 -19.92
CA SER A 38 -6.44 -2.68 -19.12
C SER A 38 -5.54 -1.47 -18.89
N ALA A 39 -5.39 -1.08 -17.62
CA ALA A 39 -4.52 0.02 -17.26
C ALA A 39 -3.07 -0.29 -17.67
N PRO A 40 -2.41 0.60 -18.43
CA PRO A 40 -1.05 0.37 -18.89
C PRO A 40 -0.08 0.37 -17.69
N VAL A 41 1.03 -0.38 -17.80
CA VAL A 41 2.02 -0.56 -16.72
C VAL A 41 2.51 0.78 -16.11
N PRO A 42 2.80 1.84 -16.88
CA PRO A 42 3.20 3.13 -16.30
C PRO A 42 2.15 3.75 -15.37
N LEU A 43 0.86 3.57 -15.67
CA LEU A 43 -0.22 4.07 -14.83
C LEU A 43 -0.28 3.32 -13.49
N ARG A 44 0.04 2.02 -13.49
CA ARG A 44 0.13 1.19 -12.26
C ARG A 44 1.34 1.53 -11.40
N ALA A 45 2.41 2.07 -12.00
CA ALA A 45 3.59 2.51 -11.25
C ALA A 45 3.31 3.74 -10.37
N VAL A 46 2.31 4.57 -10.70
CA VAL A 46 1.98 5.78 -9.93
C VAL A 46 1.47 5.45 -8.52
N PRO A 47 0.43 4.61 -8.33
CA PRO A 47 0.02 4.16 -7.00
C PRO A 47 1.14 3.51 -6.21
N LEU A 48 1.96 2.67 -6.87
CA LEU A 48 3.10 2.02 -6.25
C LEU A 48 4.14 3.04 -5.74
N ALA A 49 4.44 4.07 -6.54
CA ALA A 49 5.35 5.15 -6.13
C ALA A 49 4.81 5.91 -4.92
N VAL A 50 3.49 6.19 -4.89
CA VAL A 50 2.82 6.83 -3.75
C VAL A 50 2.97 5.99 -2.48
N MET A 51 2.72 4.68 -2.56
CA MET A 51 2.94 3.78 -1.41
C MET A 51 4.40 3.75 -0.96
N CYS A 52 5.34 3.71 -1.91
CA CYS A 52 6.77 3.68 -1.60
C CYS A 52 7.22 4.99 -0.93
N ALA A 53 6.64 6.13 -1.31
CA ALA A 53 6.86 7.40 -0.62
C ALA A 53 6.38 7.34 0.84
N GLY A 54 5.33 6.57 1.14
CA GLY A 54 4.87 6.29 2.50
C GLY A 54 5.95 5.68 3.41
N MET A 55 6.85 4.85 2.86
CA MET A 55 7.94 4.25 3.63
C MET A 55 8.96 5.26 4.16
N LEU A 56 9.05 6.46 3.58
CA LEU A 56 9.93 7.53 4.09
C LEU A 56 9.52 7.99 5.50
N PHE A 57 8.26 7.79 5.87
CA PHE A 57 7.68 8.15 7.16
C PHE A 57 7.68 6.99 8.16
N ARG A 58 8.15 5.80 7.76
CA ARG A 58 7.99 4.54 8.49
C ARG A 58 8.40 4.60 9.96
N ARG A 59 9.48 5.34 10.27
CA ARG A 59 10.05 5.42 11.63
C ARG A 59 9.73 6.71 12.37
N THR A 60 9.33 7.76 11.66
CA THR A 60 9.24 9.12 12.19
C THR A 60 7.80 9.57 12.36
N ALA A 61 6.91 9.10 11.47
CA ALA A 61 5.48 9.34 11.52
C ALA A 61 4.73 8.17 10.86
N PRO A 62 4.71 6.98 11.50
CA PRO A 62 4.19 5.76 10.88
C PRO A 62 2.70 5.89 10.47
N MET A 63 1.90 6.68 11.19
CA MET A 63 0.50 6.93 10.81
C MET A 63 0.36 7.78 9.54
N THR A 64 1.27 8.73 9.30
CA THR A 64 1.25 9.51 8.05
C THR A 64 1.72 8.64 6.89
N GLY A 65 2.73 7.79 7.13
CA GLY A 65 3.17 6.79 6.15
C GLY A 65 2.04 5.86 5.75
N LEU A 66 1.28 5.34 6.73
CA LEU A 66 0.11 4.53 6.45
C LEU A 66 -0.96 5.29 5.65
N ALA A 67 -1.29 6.53 6.03
CA ALA A 67 -2.28 7.32 5.30
C ALA A 67 -1.90 7.52 3.82
N VAL A 68 -0.63 7.86 3.56
CA VAL A 68 -0.10 8.00 2.19
C VAL A 68 -0.19 6.66 1.44
N SER A 69 0.23 5.56 2.06
CA SER A 69 0.15 4.25 1.44
C SER A 69 -1.29 3.77 1.21
N SER A 70 -2.23 4.13 2.08
CA SER A 70 -3.66 3.82 1.89
C SER A 70 -4.26 4.54 0.68
N VAL A 71 -3.84 5.78 0.39
CA VAL A 71 -4.24 6.48 -0.84
C VAL A 71 -3.73 5.76 -2.08
N GLY A 72 -2.46 5.35 -2.07
CA GLY A 72 -1.90 4.49 -3.12
C GLY A 72 -2.66 3.17 -3.26
N ASN A 73 -2.99 2.53 -2.14
CA ASN A 73 -3.75 1.27 -2.11
C ASN A 73 -5.12 1.41 -2.74
N ALA A 74 -5.89 2.44 -2.35
CA ALA A 74 -7.19 2.70 -2.95
C ALA A 74 -7.09 2.88 -4.48
N ALA A 75 -6.10 3.63 -4.96
CA ALA A 75 -5.87 3.80 -6.39
C ALA A 75 -5.47 2.49 -7.09
N GLU A 76 -4.64 1.66 -6.46
CA GLU A 76 -4.24 0.36 -7.00
C GLU A 76 -5.41 -0.63 -7.09
N LEU A 77 -6.31 -0.66 -6.09
CA LEU A 77 -7.51 -1.51 -6.14
C LEU A 77 -8.37 -1.21 -7.37
N LEU A 78 -8.50 0.08 -7.75
CA LEU A 78 -9.25 0.49 -8.94
C LEU A 78 -8.59 0.02 -10.24
N LEU A 79 -7.26 -0.04 -10.28
CA LEU A 79 -6.52 -0.49 -11.46
C LEU A 79 -6.39 -2.02 -11.54
N GLY A 80 -6.56 -2.70 -10.42
CA GLY A 80 -6.32 -4.14 -10.27
C GLY A 80 -5.17 -4.37 -9.29
N PRO A 81 -5.44 -4.94 -8.10
CA PRO A 81 -4.45 -5.07 -7.04
C PRO A 81 -3.23 -5.85 -7.49
N GLY A 82 -2.05 -5.39 -7.07
CA GLY A 82 -0.74 -5.97 -7.40
C GLY A 82 -0.03 -6.56 -6.19
N LEU A 83 0.85 -7.54 -6.44
CA LEU A 83 1.70 -8.11 -5.40
C LEU A 83 2.68 -7.07 -4.83
N GLY A 84 3.23 -6.21 -5.70
CA GLY A 84 4.16 -5.16 -5.28
C GLY A 84 3.53 -4.19 -4.29
N GLY A 85 2.34 -3.67 -4.61
CA GLY A 85 1.61 -2.77 -3.72
C GLY A 85 1.16 -3.46 -2.44
N ALA A 86 0.71 -4.72 -2.51
CA ALA A 86 0.36 -5.50 -1.32
C ALA A 86 1.55 -5.63 -0.34
N ILE A 87 2.75 -5.94 -0.83
CA ILE A 87 3.96 -6.05 0.01
C ILE A 87 4.26 -4.70 0.69
N VAL A 88 4.27 -3.61 -0.07
CA VAL A 88 4.59 -2.26 0.45
C VAL A 88 3.53 -1.78 1.43
N TYR A 89 2.26 -2.00 1.13
CA TYR A 89 1.15 -1.63 2.01
C TYR A 89 1.20 -2.41 3.33
N THR A 90 1.61 -3.68 3.29
CA THR A 90 1.78 -4.50 4.48
C THR A 90 2.91 -3.99 5.37
N ASP A 91 4.04 -3.51 4.81
CA ASP A 91 5.09 -2.84 5.58
C ASP A 91 4.58 -1.56 6.26
N ALA A 92 3.72 -0.78 5.57
CA ALA A 92 3.12 0.41 6.17
C ALA A 92 2.19 0.07 7.34
N LEU A 93 1.36 -0.99 7.21
CA LEU A 93 0.54 -1.51 8.30
C LEU A 93 1.41 -2.01 9.47
N TYR A 94 2.49 -2.74 9.17
CA TYR A 94 3.45 -3.20 10.15
C TYR A 94 4.08 -2.01 10.90
N ALA A 95 4.53 -0.98 10.20
CA ALA A 95 5.10 0.19 10.82
C ALA A 95 4.11 0.97 11.68
N ALA A 96 2.86 1.10 11.23
CA ALA A 96 1.79 1.72 12.00
C ALA A 96 1.44 0.94 13.27
N THR A 97 1.48 -0.39 13.22
CA THR A 97 1.19 -1.24 14.39
C THR A 97 2.37 -1.34 15.35
N LEU A 98 3.60 -1.44 14.83
CA LEU A 98 4.81 -1.61 15.64
C LEU A 98 5.33 -0.29 16.22
N TYR A 99 5.42 0.75 15.39
CA TYR A 99 6.00 2.04 15.76
C TYR A 99 4.94 3.11 16.09
N GLY A 100 3.68 2.85 15.75
CA GLY A 100 2.58 3.77 16.03
C GLY A 100 2.07 3.71 17.48
N PRO A 101 1.10 4.57 17.82
CA PRO A 101 0.52 4.60 19.16
C PRO A 101 -0.29 3.32 19.42
N ARG A 102 -0.41 2.90 20.69
CA ARG A 102 -1.18 1.70 21.09
C ARG A 102 -2.64 1.72 20.59
N ALA A 103 -3.22 2.91 20.45
CA ALA A 103 -4.57 3.07 19.91
C ALA A 103 -4.67 2.69 18.41
N ALA A 104 -3.59 2.84 17.64
CA ALA A 104 -3.57 2.50 16.21
C ALA A 104 -3.83 1.01 15.99
N VAL A 105 -3.24 0.12 16.80
CA VAL A 105 -3.47 -1.33 16.69
C VAL A 105 -4.95 -1.68 16.85
N ARG A 106 -5.62 -1.10 17.85
CA ARG A 106 -7.05 -1.34 18.09
C ARG A 106 -7.90 -0.82 16.94
N TRP A 107 -7.59 0.37 16.44
CA TRP A 107 -8.30 0.97 15.32
C TRP A 107 -8.11 0.16 14.03
N LEU A 108 -6.88 -0.26 13.73
CA LEU A 108 -6.56 -1.06 12.55
C LEU A 108 -7.20 -2.43 12.60
N LEU A 109 -7.24 -3.08 13.76
CA LEU A 109 -7.96 -4.34 13.93
C LEU A 109 -9.46 -4.15 13.65
N GLY A 110 -10.06 -3.10 14.21
CA GLY A 110 -11.45 -2.77 13.93
C GLY A 110 -11.71 -2.49 12.44
N ALA A 111 -10.83 -1.75 11.79
CA ALA A 111 -10.92 -1.44 10.37
C ALA A 111 -10.77 -2.70 9.49
N ALA A 112 -9.84 -3.60 9.81
CA ALA A 112 -9.64 -4.84 9.07
C ALA A 112 -10.85 -5.77 9.21
N VAL A 113 -11.37 -5.96 10.42
CA VAL A 113 -12.56 -6.78 10.67
C VAL A 113 -13.78 -6.16 9.99
N GLY A 114 -14.02 -4.86 10.19
CA GLY A 114 -15.15 -4.16 9.60
C GLY A 114 -15.11 -4.18 8.06
N GLY A 115 -13.94 -3.94 7.47
CA GLY A 115 -13.74 -4.04 6.02
C GLY A 115 -13.99 -5.44 5.49
N SER A 116 -13.49 -6.47 6.17
CA SER A 116 -13.70 -7.88 5.78
C SER A 116 -15.18 -8.26 5.84
N LEU A 117 -15.89 -7.86 6.91
CA LEU A 117 -17.32 -8.09 7.05
C LEU A 117 -18.14 -7.33 6.01
N ALA A 118 -17.77 -6.09 5.69
CA ALA A 118 -18.45 -5.31 4.65
C ALA A 118 -18.32 -5.96 3.27
N VAL A 119 -17.13 -6.45 2.91
CA VAL A 119 -16.90 -7.19 1.67
C VAL A 119 -17.71 -8.49 1.66
N ALA A 120 -17.70 -9.25 2.76
CA ALA A 120 -18.47 -10.50 2.87
C ALA A 120 -19.98 -10.27 2.74
N ALA A 121 -20.52 -9.23 3.40
CA ALA A 121 -21.92 -8.86 3.29
C ALA A 121 -22.29 -8.38 1.88
N GLY A 122 -21.43 -7.57 1.24
CA GLY A 122 -21.64 -7.11 -0.13
C GLY A 122 -21.63 -8.24 -1.16
N ALA A 123 -20.86 -9.30 -0.94
CA ALA A 123 -20.83 -10.48 -1.81
C ALA A 123 -22.03 -11.43 -1.61
N ALA A 124 -22.79 -11.27 -0.51
CA ALA A 124 -23.97 -12.08 -0.21
C ALA A 124 -25.29 -11.44 -0.70
N LEU A 125 -25.22 -10.23 -1.26
CA LEU A 125 -26.33 -9.50 -1.89
C LEU A 125 -26.35 -9.74 -3.40
#